data_AF-A0A8T0YKU3-F1
#
_entry.id   AF-A0A8T0YKU3-F1
#
_cell.length_a   1.000
_cell.length_b   1.000
_cell.length_c   1.000
_cell.angle_alpha   90.00
_cell.angle_beta   90.00
_cell.angle_gamma   90.00
#
_symmetry.space_group_name_H-M   'P 1'
#
loop_
_entity.id
_entity.type
_entity.pdbx_description
1 polymer ?
#
loop_
_entity_poly.entity_id
_entity_poly.type
_entity_poly.pdbx_seq_one_letter_code
_entity_poly.pdbx_strand_id
1 'polypeptide(L)'
;MIAVRDEFAKTFNTSYGSFDASLIYNTDETGIYYDSPPSKVLSEKVKPVSVTAKQKHPARLTAVCTIRADGKKLPLLFIVQGQPDGKIEQEELDTYPKVCTGIIYTVQKKAWMDSRVWEFYVRSFLANNISKGFALLVDNLDCHVSPESEAIVSDELGSTLQSLPNNATSVCQPLDVGIMGPL
;
A
#
# COMPACT_ATOMS: atom_id res chain seq x y z
N MET A 1 -22.73 -6.29 1.43
CA MET A 1 -21.59 -5.51 0.88
C MET A 1 -22.01 -4.16 0.32
N ILE A 2 -22.95 -4.06 -0.63
CA ILE A 2 -23.41 -2.76 -1.18
C ILE A 2 -23.94 -1.81 -0.10
N ALA A 3 -24.81 -2.30 0.79
CA ALA A 3 -25.34 -1.49 1.89
C ALA A 3 -24.24 -0.94 2.83
N VAL A 4 -23.23 -1.75 3.14
CA VAL A 4 -22.09 -1.35 3.98
C VAL A 4 -21.26 -0.26 3.30
N ARG A 5 -21.01 -0.41 1.99
CA ARG A 5 -20.32 0.60 1.19
C ARG A 5 -21.09 1.93 1.19
N ASP A 6 -22.40 1.87 0.93
CA ASP A 6 -23.22 3.08 0.82
C ASP A 6 -23.38 3.79 2.17
N GLU A 7 -23.52 3.03 3.26
CA GLU A 7 -23.53 3.56 4.62
C GLU A 7 -22.18 4.20 4.99
N PHE A 8 -21.07 3.51 4.70
CA PHE A 8 -19.74 4.04 4.94
C PHE A 8 -19.49 5.31 4.11
N ALA A 9 -19.84 5.31 2.83
CA ALA A 9 -19.71 6.48 1.97
C ALA A 9 -20.51 7.67 2.50
N LYS A 10 -21.72 7.44 3.02
CA LYS A 10 -22.53 8.48 3.65
C LYS A 10 -21.88 9.05 4.91
N THR A 11 -21.37 8.18 5.78
CA THR A 11 -20.69 8.59 7.01
C THR A 11 -19.40 9.33 6.70
N PHE A 12 -18.59 8.81 5.79
CA PHE A 12 -17.35 9.43 5.33
C PHE A 12 -17.61 10.82 4.74
N ASN A 13 -18.62 10.96 3.87
CA ASN A 13 -19.01 12.26 3.31
C ASN A 13 -19.55 13.22 4.36
N THR A 14 -20.21 12.73 5.41
CA THR A 14 -20.66 13.58 6.52
C THR A 14 -19.47 14.15 7.30
N SER A 15 -18.43 13.34 7.54
CA SER A 15 -17.23 13.74 8.28
C SER A 15 -16.26 14.59 7.46
N TYR A 16 -16.04 14.24 6.19
CA TYR A 16 -14.96 14.77 5.36
C TYR A 16 -15.45 15.41 4.05
N GLY A 17 -16.75 15.47 3.78
CA GLY A 17 -17.28 16.04 2.54
C GLY A 17 -17.08 17.56 2.40
N SER A 18 -16.73 18.24 3.49
CA SER A 18 -16.35 19.65 3.50
C SER A 18 -14.84 19.87 3.27
N PHE A 19 -14.03 18.83 3.33
CA PHE A 19 -12.60 18.93 3.06
C PHE A 19 -12.40 19.19 1.56
N ASP A 20 -11.37 19.97 1.25
CA ASP A 20 -10.92 20.07 -0.14
C ASP A 20 -10.44 18.68 -0.60
N ALA A 21 -10.71 18.32 -1.86
CA ALA A 21 -10.31 17.03 -2.42
C ALA A 21 -8.78 16.83 -2.37
N SER A 22 -8.00 17.91 -2.33
CA SER A 22 -6.55 17.90 -2.12
C SER A 22 -6.10 17.63 -0.68
N LEU A 23 -7.02 17.41 0.26
CA LEU A 23 -6.75 17.05 1.66
C LEU A 23 -7.29 15.66 2.04
N ILE A 24 -7.84 14.91 1.09
CA ILE A 24 -8.33 13.55 1.31
C ILE A 24 -7.41 12.58 0.59
N TYR A 25 -6.84 11.66 1.35
CA TYR A 25 -5.86 10.69 0.88
C TYR A 25 -6.34 9.27 1.16
N ASN A 26 -6.02 8.36 0.26
CA ASN A 26 -6.20 6.93 0.46
C ASN A 26 -4.87 6.21 0.25
N THR A 27 -4.55 5.30 1.16
CA THR A 27 -3.32 4.50 1.13
C THR A 27 -3.65 3.02 1.18
N ASP A 28 -2.94 2.23 0.37
CA ASP A 28 -3.09 0.78 0.32
C ASP A 28 -1.84 0.12 -0.29
N GLU A 29 -1.67 -1.18 -0.05
CA GLU A 29 -0.55 -1.96 -0.55
C GLU A 29 -0.94 -2.97 -1.63
N THR A 30 -0.06 -3.16 -2.61
CA THR A 30 -0.17 -4.25 -3.58
C THR A 30 1.12 -5.02 -3.74
N GLY A 31 1.01 -6.35 -3.87
CA GLY A 31 2.14 -7.24 -4.08
C GLY A 31 2.54 -7.32 -5.56
N ILE A 32 3.81 -7.07 -5.85
CA ILE A 32 4.42 -7.23 -7.17
C ILE A 32 5.30 -8.48 -7.14
N TYR A 33 4.90 -9.49 -7.90
CA TYR A 33 5.63 -10.74 -8.05
C TYR A 33 6.53 -10.68 -9.29
N TYR A 34 7.83 -10.89 -9.11
CA TYR A 34 8.81 -10.79 -10.20
C TYR A 34 9.60 -12.07 -10.45
N ASP A 35 9.50 -13.05 -9.55
CA ASP A 35 10.08 -14.39 -9.73
C ASP A 35 8.99 -15.43 -9.49
N SER A 36 8.15 -15.62 -10.51
CA SER A 36 7.09 -16.63 -10.52
C SER A 36 7.30 -17.59 -11.69
N PRO A 37 7.36 -18.91 -11.46
CA PRO A 37 7.53 -19.85 -12.54
C PRO A 37 6.29 -19.86 -13.45
N PRO A 38 6.45 -20.16 -14.75
CA PRO A 38 5.32 -20.21 -15.66
C PRO A 38 4.28 -21.22 -15.19
N SER A 39 3.02 -20.81 -15.07
CA SER A 39 1.89 -21.67 -14.67
C SER A 39 1.33 -22.49 -15.83
N LYS A 40 1.74 -22.18 -17.07
CA LYS A 40 1.27 -22.81 -18.30
C LYS A 40 2.48 -23.18 -19.16
N VAL A 41 2.41 -24.34 -19.81
CA VAL A 41 3.38 -24.78 -20.80
C VAL A 41 2.64 -25.09 -22.09
N LEU A 42 3.19 -24.66 -23.23
CA LEU A 42 2.69 -25.07 -24.54
C LEU A 42 3.31 -26.42 -24.87
N SER A 43 2.48 -27.39 -25.27
CA SER A 43 2.93 -28.68 -25.76
C SER A 43 2.25 -29.06 -27.06
N GLU A 44 2.94 -29.87 -27.87
CA GLU A 44 2.33 -30.54 -29.02
C GLU A 44 1.20 -31.47 -28.54
N LYS A 45 0.10 -31.52 -29.31
CA LYS A 45 -1.18 -32.17 -28.96
C LYS A 45 -1.08 -33.66 -28.54
N VAL A 46 0.04 -34.31 -28.85
CA VAL A 46 0.26 -35.76 -28.66
C VAL A 46 1.12 -36.05 -27.42
N LYS A 47 1.74 -35.05 -26.80
CA LYS A 47 2.59 -35.23 -25.61
C LYS A 47 1.95 -34.61 -24.38
N PRO A 48 1.63 -35.42 -23.34
CA PRO A 48 1.26 -34.86 -22.05
C PRO A 48 2.50 -34.18 -21.45
N VAL A 49 2.35 -32.89 -21.13
CA VAL A 49 3.39 -32.11 -20.44
C VAL A 49 2.75 -31.47 -19.22
N SER A 50 3.43 -31.56 -18.08
CA SER A 50 3.01 -30.96 -16.83
C SER A 50 4.08 -29.99 -16.35
N VAL A 51 3.66 -28.84 -15.83
CA VAL A 51 4.56 -27.93 -15.10
C VAL A 51 4.95 -28.58 -13.78
N THR A 52 6.20 -29.02 -13.66
CA THR A 52 6.78 -29.59 -12.42
C THR A 52 7.45 -28.54 -11.54
N ALA A 53 7.84 -27.41 -12.09
CA ALA A 53 8.42 -26.30 -11.34
C ALA A 53 7.33 -25.61 -10.50
N LYS A 54 7.33 -25.87 -9.19
CA LYS A 54 6.53 -25.15 -8.21
C LYS A 54 7.47 -24.34 -7.33
N GLN A 55 7.51 -23.03 -7.51
CA GLN A 55 8.20 -22.14 -6.58
C GLN A 55 7.24 -21.89 -5.41
N LYS A 56 7.58 -22.42 -4.23
CA LYS A 56 6.73 -22.36 -3.03
C LYS A 56 6.53 -20.94 -2.52
N HIS A 57 7.48 -20.05 -2.85
CA HIS A 57 7.50 -18.65 -2.45
C HIS A 57 8.01 -17.81 -3.63
N PRO A 58 7.13 -17.27 -4.49
CA PRO A 58 7.57 -16.34 -5.53
C PRO A 58 8.18 -15.10 -4.88
N ALA A 59 9.29 -14.60 -5.43
CA ALA A 59 9.89 -13.38 -4.92
C ALA A 59 8.95 -12.20 -5.15
N ARG A 60 8.79 -11.38 -4.11
CA ARG A 60 7.77 -10.34 -4.03
C ARG A 60 8.39 -9.04 -3.54
N LEU A 61 7.98 -7.96 -4.18
CA LEU A 61 8.08 -6.59 -3.71
C LEU A 61 6.67 -6.13 -3.30
N THR A 62 6.54 -5.26 -2.30
CA THR A 62 5.26 -4.62 -2.00
C THR A 62 5.34 -3.15 -2.37
N ALA A 63 4.36 -2.67 -3.14
CA ALA A 63 4.19 -1.27 -3.47
C ALA A 63 3.12 -0.67 -2.57
N VAL A 64 3.45 0.37 -1.84
CA VAL A 64 2.51 1.20 -1.09
C VAL A 64 2.15 2.38 -1.98
N CYS A 65 0.86 2.53 -2.26
CA CYS A 65 0.32 3.59 -3.08
C CYS A 65 -0.45 4.57 -2.20
N THR A 66 -0.27 5.86 -2.43
CA THR A 66 -1.16 6.88 -1.90
C THR A 66 -1.70 7.74 -3.03
N ILE A 67 -3.03 7.87 -3.06
CA ILE A 67 -3.74 8.73 -4.01
C ILE A 67 -4.57 9.75 -3.27
N ARG A 68 -4.65 10.94 -3.84
CA ARG A 68 -5.45 12.04 -3.35
C ARG A 68 -6.81 12.09 -4.07
N ALA A 69 -7.85 12.58 -3.41
CA ALA A 69 -9.19 12.57 -3.99
C ALA A 69 -9.33 13.44 -5.26
N ASP A 70 -8.44 14.41 -5.47
CA ASP A 70 -8.35 15.19 -6.72
C ASP A 70 -7.59 14.47 -7.85
N GLY A 71 -7.17 13.22 -7.63
CA GLY A 71 -6.48 12.38 -8.60
C GLY A 71 -4.96 12.48 -8.57
N LYS A 72 -4.36 13.34 -7.73
CA LYS A 72 -2.89 13.39 -7.58
C LYS A 72 -2.37 12.10 -6.97
N LYS A 73 -1.45 11.44 -7.68
CA LYS A 73 -0.72 10.26 -7.19
C LYS A 73 0.54 10.73 -6.48
N LEU A 74 0.78 10.20 -5.29
CA LEU A 74 2.03 10.44 -4.57
C LEU A 74 3.09 9.44 -5.03
N PRO A 75 4.38 9.73 -4.80
CA PRO A 75 5.43 8.74 -5.04
C PRO A 75 5.15 7.42 -4.31
N LEU A 76 5.62 6.31 -4.89
CA LEU A 76 5.46 4.98 -4.30
C LEU A 76 6.49 4.76 -3.20
N LEU A 77 6.10 4.03 -2.15
CA LEU A 77 7.06 3.33 -1.29
C LEU A 77 7.13 1.87 -1.74
N PHE A 78 8.33 1.37 -1.98
CA PHE A 78 8.59 -0.04 -2.22
C PHE A 78 9.22 -0.71 -0.99
N ILE A 79 8.60 -1.79 -0.54
CA ILE A 79 9.09 -2.63 0.54
C ILE A 79 9.79 -3.84 -0.07
N VAL A 80 11.12 -3.82 -0.03
CA VAL A 80 12.00 -4.85 -0.56
C VAL A 80 12.18 -5.98 0.45
N GLN A 81 12.14 -7.22 -0.02
CA GLN A 81 12.39 -8.38 0.84
C GLN A 81 13.86 -8.43 1.22
N GLY A 82 14.16 -8.30 2.52
CA GLY A 82 15.52 -8.38 3.01
C GLY A 82 15.61 -8.15 4.52
N GLN A 83 16.82 -8.26 5.06
CA GLN A 83 17.06 -7.95 6.46
C GLN A 83 17.14 -6.41 6.63
N PRO A 84 16.31 -5.79 7.50
CA PRO A 84 16.52 -4.39 7.88
C PRO A 84 17.93 -4.19 8.43
N ASP A 85 18.54 -3.06 8.08
CA ASP A 85 19.96 -2.74 8.31
C ASP A 85 20.92 -3.77 7.69
N GLY A 86 20.45 -4.57 6.72
CA GLY A 86 21.26 -5.54 6.00
C GLY A 86 21.94 -4.95 4.76
N LYS A 87 22.64 -5.81 4.02
CA LYS A 87 23.38 -5.41 2.81
C LYS A 87 22.53 -4.68 1.77
N ILE A 88 21.29 -5.14 1.54
CA ILE A 88 20.38 -4.49 0.58
C ILE A 88 20.15 -3.03 0.97
N GLU A 89 19.84 -2.77 2.24
CA GLU A 89 19.56 -1.42 2.74
C GLU A 89 20.81 -0.53 2.73
N GLN A 90 21.96 -1.08 3.11
CA GLN A 90 23.22 -0.33 3.24
C GLN A 90 23.95 -0.09 1.92
N GLU A 91 23.85 -1.01 0.96
CA GLU A 91 24.70 -1.03 -0.24
C GLU A 91 23.91 -0.94 -1.55
N GLU A 92 22.66 -1.41 -1.60
CA GLU A 92 21.91 -1.56 -2.86
C GLU A 92 20.83 -0.50 -3.07
N LEU A 93 20.08 -0.11 -2.04
CA LEU A 93 18.95 0.82 -2.20
C LEU A 93 19.34 2.16 -2.83
N ASP A 94 20.59 2.61 -2.62
CA ASP A 94 21.11 3.84 -3.23
C ASP A 94 21.34 3.73 -4.73
N THR A 95 21.47 2.51 -5.25
CA THR A 95 21.59 2.24 -6.68
C THR A 95 20.23 2.15 -7.38
N TYR A 96 19.14 2.04 -6.62
CA TYR A 96 17.80 1.86 -7.19
C TYR A 96 17.28 3.16 -7.81
N PRO A 97 16.32 3.08 -8.76
CA PRO A 97 15.79 4.27 -9.43
C PRO A 97 15.09 5.25 -8.48
N LYS A 98 15.71 6.41 -8.20
CA LYS A 98 15.14 7.48 -7.37
C LYS A 98 14.77 8.76 -8.15
N VAL A 99 15.55 9.05 -9.20
CA VAL A 99 15.71 10.41 -9.74
C VAL A 99 14.48 10.93 -10.52
N CYS A 100 13.67 10.06 -11.11
CA CYS A 100 12.58 10.48 -12.00
C CYS A 100 11.19 10.49 -11.34
N THR A 101 11.04 9.98 -10.13
CA THR A 101 9.72 9.60 -9.58
C THR A 101 9.53 9.89 -8.10
N GLY A 102 10.61 10.22 -7.36
CA GLY A 102 10.55 10.40 -5.91
C GLY A 102 10.24 9.11 -5.15
N ILE A 103 10.45 7.94 -5.79
CA ILE A 103 10.19 6.63 -5.19
C ILE A 103 11.06 6.45 -3.94
N ILE A 104 10.45 5.90 -2.91
CA ILE A 104 11.11 5.55 -1.66
C ILE A 104 11.22 4.04 -1.57
N TYR A 105 12.31 3.58 -0.98
CA TYR A 105 12.53 2.17 -0.71
C TYR A 105 12.76 1.95 0.77
N THR A 106 12.29 0.82 1.28
CA THR A 106 12.63 0.31 2.61
C THR A 106 12.77 -1.20 2.54
N VAL A 107 13.49 -1.78 3.49
CA VAL A 107 13.72 -3.23 3.55
C VAL A 107 12.91 -3.84 4.68
N GLN A 108 12.25 -4.97 4.43
CA GLN A 108 11.53 -5.75 5.45
C GLN A 108 11.67 -7.25 5.17
N LYS A 109 11.80 -8.07 6.22
CA LYS A 109 12.17 -9.52 6.13
C LYS A 109 11.33 -10.35 5.18
N LYS A 110 10.08 -9.98 5.01
CA LYS A 110 9.06 -10.67 4.22
C LYS A 110 8.41 -9.76 3.17
N ALA A 111 8.92 -8.53 2.98
CA ALA A 111 8.31 -7.50 2.13
C ALA A 111 6.81 -7.27 2.44
N TRP A 112 6.44 -7.17 3.71
CA TRP A 112 5.10 -6.76 4.13
C TRP A 112 5.17 -5.41 4.84
N MET A 113 4.02 -4.74 4.89
CA MET A 113 3.81 -3.64 5.83
C MET A 113 3.81 -4.18 7.28
N ASP A 114 4.53 -3.49 8.15
CA ASP A 114 4.52 -3.69 9.61
C ASP A 114 4.61 -2.33 10.30
N SER A 115 4.45 -2.28 11.62
CA SER A 115 4.45 -1.01 12.37
C SER A 115 5.69 -0.17 12.11
N ARG A 116 6.88 -0.77 12.03
CA ARG A 116 8.12 -0.03 11.75
C ARG A 116 8.07 0.64 10.37
N VAL A 117 7.63 -0.09 9.34
CA VAL A 117 7.52 0.45 7.98
C VAL A 117 6.43 1.51 7.91
N TRP A 118 5.28 1.29 8.57
CA TRP A 118 4.17 2.23 8.61
C TRP A 118 4.56 3.53 9.31
N GLU A 119 5.18 3.47 10.47
CA GLU A 119 5.68 4.64 11.19
C GLU A 119 6.70 5.43 10.37
N PHE A 120 7.63 4.73 9.71
CA PHE A 120 8.55 5.36 8.76
C PHE A 120 7.80 6.05 7.63
N TYR A 121 6.81 5.39 7.04
CA TYR A 121 5.99 5.92 5.95
C TYR A 121 5.24 7.19 6.37
N VAL A 122 4.52 7.16 7.49
CA VAL A 122 3.74 8.31 7.95
C VAL A 122 4.64 9.49 8.31
N ARG A 123 5.70 9.26 9.11
CA ARG A 123 6.58 10.33 9.59
C ARG A 123 7.55 10.86 8.54
N SER A 124 8.09 9.98 7.68
CA SER A 124 9.16 10.36 6.75
C SER A 124 8.63 10.63 5.34
N PHE A 125 7.53 10.01 4.94
CA PHE A 125 6.96 10.25 3.62
C PHE A 125 5.77 11.20 3.66
N LEU A 126 4.68 10.85 4.36
CA LEU A 126 3.46 11.67 4.34
C LEU A 126 3.71 13.07 4.91
N ALA A 127 4.40 13.16 6.05
CA ALA A 127 4.72 14.45 6.69
C ALA A 127 5.54 15.40 5.80
N ASN A 128 6.38 14.86 4.90
CA ASN A 128 7.23 15.66 4.01
C ASN A 128 6.59 15.97 2.66
N ASN A 129 5.52 15.26 2.27
CA ASN A 129 4.89 15.39 0.97
C ASN A 129 3.47 15.97 1.02
N ILE A 130 2.90 16.13 2.22
CA ILE A 130 1.51 16.53 2.44
C ILE A 130 1.44 17.62 3.52
N SER A 131 0.54 18.59 3.35
CA SER A 131 0.22 19.58 4.37
C SER A 131 -0.66 18.99 5.46
N LYS A 132 -0.43 19.36 6.73
CA LYS A 132 -1.24 18.94 7.89
C LYS A 132 -2.73 19.27 7.71
N GLY A 133 -3.59 18.61 8.48
CA GLY A 133 -5.04 18.78 8.42
C GLY A 133 -5.70 17.96 7.31
N PHE A 134 -5.13 16.80 6.99
CA PHE A 134 -5.65 15.88 5.98
C PHE A 134 -6.44 14.73 6.60
N ALA A 135 -7.28 14.09 5.80
CA ALA A 135 -7.93 12.83 6.12
C ALA A 135 -7.23 11.68 5.40
N LEU A 136 -6.79 10.67 6.15
CA LEU A 136 -6.11 9.49 5.64
C LEU A 136 -7.00 8.26 5.75
N LEU A 137 -7.44 7.74 4.62
CA LEU A 137 -8.24 6.52 4.52
C LEU A 137 -7.35 5.30 4.31
N VAL A 138 -7.45 4.32 5.21
CA VAL A 138 -6.66 3.07 5.22
C VAL A 138 -7.54 1.87 5.50
N ASP A 139 -7.07 0.68 5.17
CA ASP A 139 -7.72 -0.57 5.58
C ASP A 139 -7.53 -0.83 7.10
N ASN A 140 -7.91 -2.03 7.57
CA ASN A 140 -7.82 -2.41 8.98
C ASN A 140 -6.58 -3.26 9.31
N LEU A 141 -5.49 -3.14 8.54
CA LEU A 141 -4.25 -3.81 8.91
C LEU A 141 -3.81 -3.32 10.29
N ASP A 142 -3.40 -4.24 11.18
CA ASP A 142 -3.12 -3.92 12.59
C ASP A 142 -2.14 -2.75 12.77
N CYS A 143 -1.14 -2.60 11.90
CA CYS A 143 -0.21 -1.48 11.98
C CYS A 143 -0.78 -0.13 11.50
N HIS A 144 -1.83 -0.13 10.67
CA HIS A 144 -2.52 1.08 10.23
C HIS A 144 -3.44 1.64 11.32
N VAL A 145 -4.08 0.75 12.09
CA VAL A 145 -5.11 1.11 13.08
C VAL A 145 -4.65 0.91 14.53
N SER A 146 -3.33 0.80 14.76
CA SER A 146 -2.80 0.72 16.12
C SER A 146 -2.93 2.07 16.84
N PRO A 147 -3.01 2.09 18.18
CA PRO A 147 -3.04 3.33 18.95
C PRO A 147 -1.84 4.24 18.66
N GLU A 148 -0.68 3.67 18.38
CA GLU A 148 0.54 4.39 18.00
C GLU A 148 0.38 5.04 16.62
N SER A 149 -0.19 4.33 15.65
CA SER A 149 -0.50 4.88 14.32
C SER A 149 -1.47 6.07 14.43
N GLU A 150 -2.56 5.89 15.19
CA GLU A 150 -3.54 6.95 15.41
C GLU A 150 -2.89 8.18 16.05
N ALA A 151 -2.08 7.98 17.10
CA ALA A 151 -1.38 9.06 17.79
C ALA A 151 -0.39 9.80 16.87
N ILE A 152 0.32 9.11 15.99
CA ILE A 152 1.21 9.77 15.01
C ILE A 152 0.41 10.65 14.07
N VAL A 153 -0.70 10.14 13.52
CA VAL A 153 -1.51 10.90 12.57
C VAL A 153 -2.21 12.08 13.25
N SER A 154 -2.75 11.89 14.46
CA SER A 154 -3.44 12.94 15.21
C SER A 154 -2.48 13.95 15.82
N ASP A 155 -1.52 13.50 16.63
CA ASP A 155 -0.78 14.36 17.54
C ASP A 155 0.44 14.98 16.85
N GLU A 156 1.15 14.19 16.02
CA GLU A 156 2.33 14.68 15.30
C GLU A 156 1.92 15.42 14.01
N LEU A 157 0.98 14.85 13.25
CA LEU A 157 0.57 15.39 11.94
C LEU A 157 -0.68 16.25 11.96
N GLY A 158 -1.39 16.38 13.08
CA GLY A 158 -2.59 17.22 13.19
C GLY A 158 -3.66 16.84 12.16
N SER A 159 -3.81 15.54 11.91
CA SER A 159 -4.60 14.98 10.80
C SER A 159 -5.47 13.83 11.33
N THR A 160 -6.39 13.32 10.50
CA THR A 160 -7.34 12.28 10.92
C THR A 160 -7.08 10.99 10.17
N LEU A 161 -6.95 9.87 10.90
CA LEU A 161 -6.92 8.53 10.34
C LEU A 161 -8.34 7.95 10.33
N GLN A 162 -8.79 7.44 9.19
CA GLN A 162 -10.06 6.78 9.00
C GLN A 162 -9.82 5.37 8.49
N SER A 163 -10.18 4.36 9.29
CA SER A 163 -10.18 2.99 8.82
C SER A 163 -11.46 2.66 8.04
N LEU A 164 -11.36 1.69 7.13
CA LEU A 164 -12.52 1.10 6.47
C LEU A 164 -13.38 0.31 7.46
N PRO A 165 -14.65 0.01 7.15
CA PRO A 165 -15.41 -0.98 7.91
C PRO A 165 -14.74 -2.36 7.83
N ASN A 166 -14.79 -3.11 8.94
CA ASN A 166 -14.24 -4.46 8.99
C ASN A 166 -14.83 -5.36 7.89
N ASN A 167 -13.97 -6.17 7.26
CA ASN A 167 -14.32 -7.08 6.17
C ASN A 167 -14.96 -6.40 4.94
N ALA A 168 -14.72 -5.10 4.74
CA ALA A 168 -15.28 -4.34 3.62
C ALA A 168 -14.25 -3.82 2.61
N THR A 169 -12.98 -4.20 2.72
CA THR A 169 -11.89 -3.75 1.83
C THR A 169 -12.25 -3.91 0.36
N SER A 170 -12.72 -5.10 -0.06
CA SER A 170 -13.07 -5.42 -1.45
C SER A 170 -14.14 -4.53 -2.10
N VAL A 171 -14.87 -3.72 -1.33
CA VAL A 171 -15.91 -2.82 -1.85
C VAL A 171 -15.75 -1.37 -1.42
N CYS A 172 -15.00 -1.10 -0.34
CA CYS A 172 -14.82 0.23 0.22
C CYS A 172 -13.41 0.79 0.00
N GLN A 173 -12.40 -0.02 -0.32
CA GLN A 173 -11.02 0.42 -0.53
C GLN A 173 -10.89 1.04 -1.93
N PRO A 174 -10.72 2.37 -2.07
CA PRO A 174 -10.72 3.02 -3.38
C PRO A 174 -9.58 2.55 -4.28
N LEU A 175 -8.39 2.30 -3.72
CA LEU A 175 -7.25 1.78 -4.49
C LEU A 175 -7.55 0.39 -5.06
N ASP A 176 -8.06 -0.56 -4.28
CA ASP A 176 -8.48 -1.88 -4.76
C ASP A 176 -9.55 -1.82 -5.84
N VAL A 177 -10.62 -1.04 -5.63
CA VAL A 177 -11.78 -1.03 -6.52
C VAL A 177 -11.51 -0.24 -7.80
N GLY A 178 -10.69 0.81 -7.74
CA GLY A 178 -10.51 1.77 -8.83
C GLY A 178 -9.18 1.69 -9.57
N ILE A 179 -8.11 1.19 -8.93
CA ILE A 179 -6.74 1.33 -9.45
C ILE A 179 -5.99 -0.02 -9.52
N MET A 180 -6.05 -0.81 -8.45
CA MET A 180 -5.29 -2.04 -8.25
C MET A 180 -6.07 -3.32 -8.59
N GLY A 181 -7.26 -3.18 -9.19
CA GLY A 181 -8.06 -4.31 -9.68
C GLY A 181 -7.22 -5.28 -10.53
N PRO A 182 -7.69 -6.53 -10.70
CA PRO A 182 -6.86 -7.65 -11.15
C PRO A 182 -6.04 -7.31 -12.40
N LEU A 183 -4.72 -7.51 -12.29
CA LEU A 183 -3.79 -7.60 -13.43
C LEU A 183 -4.16 -8.76 -14.36
#